data_AF-A0A8S3F8H1-F1
#
_entry.id   AF-A0A8S3F8H1-F1
#
_cell.length_a   1.000
_cell.length_b   1.000
_cell.length_c   1.000
_cell.angle_alpha   90.00
_cell.angle_beta   90.00
_cell.angle_gamma   90.00
#
_symmetry.space_group_name_H-M   'P 1'
#
loop_
_entity.id
_entity.type
_entity.pdbx_description
1 polymer ?
#
loop_
_entity_poly.entity_id
_entity_poly.type
_entity_poly.pdbx_seq_one_letter_code
_entity_poly.pdbx_strand_id
1 'polypeptide(L)'
;MKIGKYLVTRFTTLAPPGVVPANPIKLLPHITWGITVTLMLRSVGAIVFGIAGDRFGRKWPFVINIAFYATLEILTGFCTTYGQFIVCRRLFGVAMGGIYGNCATTALEDAPEDARGLLSGILQQGYAMGYLLAAAFNMAITHNQPYGWRALFWLAGFLPLLVALWRIFLPETKTFLSIKEARKAGKTKGNIHA
;
A
#
# COMPACT_ATOMS: atom_id res chain seq x y z
N MET A 1 10.74 -0.18 -32.51
CA MET A 1 9.47 0.60 -32.60
C MET A 1 8.17 -0.23 -32.55
N LYS A 2 8.20 -1.56 -32.36
CA LYS A 2 6.97 -2.38 -32.23
C LYS A 2 6.50 -2.56 -30.78
N ILE A 3 7.41 -2.71 -29.82
CA ILE A 3 7.11 -2.91 -28.38
C ILE A 3 6.32 -1.75 -27.76
N GLY A 4 6.66 -0.50 -28.12
CA GLY A 4 5.94 0.68 -27.62
C GLY A 4 4.47 0.72 -28.06
N LYS A 5 4.15 0.30 -29.29
CA LYS A 5 2.77 0.19 -29.76
C LYS A 5 2.01 -0.94 -29.06
N TYR A 6 2.66 -2.08 -28.81
CA TYR A 6 2.05 -3.20 -28.08
C TYR A 6 1.75 -2.86 -26.62
N LEU A 7 2.68 -2.20 -25.93
CA LEU A 7 2.46 -1.72 -24.56
C LEU A 7 1.33 -0.69 -24.50
N VAL A 8 1.29 0.26 -25.45
CA VAL A 8 0.21 1.24 -25.56
C VAL A 8 -1.12 0.55 -25.80
N THR A 9 -1.23 -0.35 -26.80
CA THR A 9 -2.49 -1.05 -27.11
C THR A 9 -3.00 -1.90 -25.95
N ARG A 10 -2.11 -2.60 -25.22
CA ARG A 10 -2.52 -3.35 -24.01
C ARG A 10 -2.89 -2.46 -22.84
N PHE A 11 -2.23 -1.31 -22.69
CA PHE A 11 -2.61 -0.32 -21.68
C PHE A 11 -3.95 0.33 -22.03
N THR A 12 -4.25 0.55 -23.31
CA THR A 12 -5.54 1.05 -23.80
C THR A 12 -6.67 0.04 -23.56
N THR A 13 -6.41 -1.26 -23.69
CA THR A 13 -7.41 -2.30 -23.41
C THR A 13 -7.57 -2.65 -21.93
N LEU A 14 -6.53 -2.43 -21.11
CA LEU A 14 -6.62 -2.54 -19.64
C LEU A 14 -7.13 -1.24 -18.98
N ALA A 15 -7.06 -0.11 -19.69
CA ALA A 15 -7.62 1.15 -19.25
C ALA A 15 -9.13 1.20 -19.54
N PRO A 16 -9.92 1.84 -18.66
CA PRO A 16 -11.37 1.88 -18.79
C PRO A 16 -11.82 2.48 -20.13
N PRO A 17 -12.86 1.93 -20.79
CA PRO A 17 -13.51 2.62 -21.89
C PRO A 17 -14.06 3.98 -21.39
N GLY A 18 -13.56 5.08 -21.96
CA GLY A 18 -13.91 6.46 -21.59
C GLY A 18 -12.85 7.23 -20.79
N VAL A 19 -11.80 6.57 -20.26
CA VAL A 19 -10.69 7.25 -19.53
C VAL A 19 -9.49 7.53 -20.45
N VAL A 20 -9.47 6.92 -21.65
CA VAL A 20 -8.41 7.13 -22.64
C VAL A 20 -8.86 8.15 -23.69
N PRO A 21 -8.28 9.37 -23.73
CA PRO A 21 -8.57 10.35 -24.77
C PRO A 21 -8.04 9.88 -26.14
N ALA A 22 -8.72 10.31 -27.21
CA ALA A 22 -8.63 9.82 -28.59
C ALA A 22 -7.24 9.85 -29.30
N ASN A 23 -6.17 10.31 -28.64
CA ASN A 23 -4.83 10.40 -29.22
C ASN A 23 -3.74 9.82 -28.28
N PRO A 24 -3.32 8.56 -28.46
CA PRO A 24 -2.36 7.89 -27.58
C PRO A 24 -0.94 8.49 -27.60
N ILE A 25 -0.56 9.19 -28.69
CA ILE A 25 0.80 9.73 -28.86
C ILE A 25 1.06 10.97 -27.98
N LYS A 26 0.05 11.83 -27.77
CA LYS A 26 0.16 13.01 -26.89
C LYS A 26 -0.02 12.68 -25.40
N LEU A 27 -0.48 11.47 -25.08
CA LEU A 27 -0.82 11.05 -23.71
C LEU A 27 0.34 10.36 -22.97
N LEU A 28 1.28 9.76 -23.72
CA LEU A 28 2.46 9.07 -23.18
C LEU A 28 3.28 9.90 -22.19
N PRO A 29 3.57 11.19 -22.43
CA PRO A 29 4.32 12.01 -21.48
C PRO A 29 3.54 12.24 -20.18
N HIS A 30 2.22 12.46 -20.27
CA HIS A 30 1.37 12.75 -19.10
C HIS A 30 1.16 11.52 -18.20
N ILE A 31 0.98 10.33 -18.79
CA ILE A 31 0.91 9.07 -18.02
C ILE A 31 2.25 8.78 -17.36
N THR A 32 3.34 8.91 -18.11
CA THR A 32 4.70 8.65 -17.61
C THR A 32 5.02 9.60 -16.44
N TRP A 33 4.76 10.90 -16.61
CA TRP A 33 4.89 11.87 -15.52
C TRP A 33 4.01 11.54 -14.32
N GLY A 34 2.77 11.11 -14.52
CA GLY A 34 1.87 10.70 -13.44
C GLY A 34 2.42 9.52 -12.61
N ILE A 35 2.98 8.52 -13.28
CA ILE A 35 3.59 7.34 -12.64
C ILE A 35 4.90 7.72 -11.96
N THR A 36 5.76 8.53 -12.59
CA THR A 36 7.02 9.00 -11.99
C THR A 36 6.76 9.79 -10.71
N VAL A 37 5.79 10.71 -10.71
CA VAL A 37 5.41 11.47 -9.49
C VAL A 37 4.89 10.52 -8.42
N THR A 38 4.10 9.51 -8.80
CA THR A 38 3.61 8.48 -7.85
C THR A 38 4.77 7.71 -7.21
N LEU A 39 5.80 7.35 -7.99
CA LEU A 39 7.00 6.68 -7.48
C LEU A 39 7.84 7.58 -6.57
N MET A 40 7.99 8.86 -6.90
CA MET A 40 8.67 9.83 -6.04
C MET A 40 7.94 10.02 -4.70
N LEU A 41 6.61 10.15 -4.75
CA LEU A 41 5.76 10.29 -3.57
C LEU A 41 5.77 9.04 -2.68
N ARG A 42 6.05 7.86 -3.25
CA ARG A 42 6.26 6.64 -2.47
C ARG A 42 7.43 6.77 -1.50
N SER A 43 8.56 7.31 -1.95
CA SER A 43 9.72 7.55 -1.08
C SER A 43 9.39 8.55 0.02
N VAL A 44 8.65 9.62 -0.31
CA VAL A 44 8.19 10.61 0.67
C VAL A 44 7.26 9.96 1.70
N GLY A 45 6.30 9.15 1.24
CA GLY A 45 5.38 8.42 2.12
C GLY A 45 6.10 7.44 3.05
N ALA A 46 7.12 6.74 2.56
CA ALA A 46 7.93 5.85 3.38
C ALA A 46 8.61 6.61 4.54
N ILE A 47 9.14 7.80 4.29
CA ILE A 47 9.77 8.63 5.33
C ILE A 47 8.73 9.12 6.35
N VAL A 48 7.60 9.66 5.87
CA VAL A 48 6.55 10.21 6.75
C VAL A 48 5.95 9.12 7.65
N PHE A 49 5.54 8.00 7.05
CA PHE A 49 4.96 6.89 7.81
C PHE A 49 6.00 6.13 8.63
N GLY A 50 7.27 6.12 8.23
CA GLY A 50 8.37 5.61 9.04
C GLY A 50 8.57 6.42 10.33
N ILE A 51 8.69 7.74 10.22
CA ILE A 51 8.79 8.64 11.38
C ILE A 51 7.54 8.54 12.27
N ALA A 52 6.35 8.41 11.66
CA ALA A 52 5.12 8.21 12.41
C ALA A 52 5.10 6.86 13.15
N GLY A 53 5.63 5.79 12.53
CA GLY A 53 5.86 4.48 13.14
C GLY A 53 6.75 4.56 14.38
N ASP A 54 7.86 5.29 14.26
CA ASP A 54 8.83 5.42 15.35
C ASP A 54 8.29 6.26 16.52
N ARG A 55 7.46 7.27 16.24
CA ARG A 55 6.96 8.22 17.25
C ARG A 55 5.67 7.76 17.95
N PHE A 56 4.73 7.14 17.23
CA PHE A 56 3.40 6.80 17.73
C PHE A 56 3.23 5.32 18.10
N GLY A 57 4.28 4.50 17.97
CA GLY A 57 4.27 3.06 18.27
C GLY A 57 3.93 2.20 17.05
N ARG A 58 3.89 0.87 17.19
CA ARG A 58 3.77 -0.03 16.01
C ARG A 58 2.33 -0.32 15.55
N LYS A 59 1.35 -0.36 16.47
CA LYS A 59 -0.04 -0.76 16.15
C LYS A 59 -0.82 0.31 15.37
N TRP A 60 -0.89 1.52 15.92
CA TRP A 60 -1.73 2.59 15.37
C TRP A 60 -1.29 3.11 13.99
N PRO A 61 0.00 3.40 13.72
CA PRO A 61 0.39 3.88 12.40
C PRO A 61 0.28 2.80 11.32
N PHE A 62 0.37 1.51 11.67
CA PHE A 62 0.05 0.42 10.75
C PHE A 62 -1.43 0.44 10.35
N VAL A 63 -2.34 0.50 11.34
CA VAL A 63 -3.79 0.53 11.09
C VAL A 63 -4.19 1.79 10.30
N ILE A 64 -3.69 2.96 10.69
CA ILE A 64 -3.98 4.23 10.01
C ILE A 64 -3.49 4.18 8.56
N ASN A 65 -2.28 3.65 8.32
CA ASN A 65 -1.75 3.60 6.98
C ASN A 65 -2.54 2.63 6.07
N ILE A 66 -2.92 1.45 6.58
CA ILE A 66 -3.77 0.52 5.82
C ILE A 66 -5.16 1.11 5.57
N ALA A 67 -5.77 1.78 6.56
CA ALA A 67 -7.05 2.45 6.38
C ALA A 67 -6.98 3.56 5.31
N PHE A 68 -5.90 4.35 5.33
CA PHE A 68 -5.65 5.38 4.34
C PHE A 68 -5.46 4.80 2.93
N TYR A 69 -4.66 3.72 2.82
CA TYR A 69 -4.48 2.97 1.58
C TYR A 69 -5.79 2.43 1.01
N ALA A 70 -6.59 1.77 1.84
CA ALA A 70 -7.85 1.16 1.41
C ALA A 70 -8.88 2.20 0.98
N THR A 71 -8.93 3.34 1.67
CA THR A 71 -9.80 4.46 1.30
C THR A 71 -9.43 5.00 -0.10
N LEU A 72 -8.13 5.12 -0.38
CA LEU A 72 -7.62 5.57 -1.68
C LEU A 72 -7.87 4.54 -2.81
N GLU A 73 -7.76 3.25 -2.53
CA GLU A 73 -8.16 2.17 -3.45
C GLU A 73 -9.63 2.26 -3.82
N ILE A 74 -10.52 2.38 -2.82
CA ILE A 74 -11.96 2.51 -3.04
C ILE A 74 -12.29 3.77 -3.84
N LEU A 75 -11.70 4.92 -3.47
CA LEU A 75 -11.83 6.19 -4.21
C LEU A 75 -11.39 6.05 -5.67
N THR A 76 -10.35 5.26 -5.94
CA THR A 76 -9.90 4.99 -7.31
C THR A 76 -10.96 4.23 -8.12
N GLY A 77 -11.71 3.33 -7.49
CA GLY A 77 -12.86 2.65 -8.12
C GLY A 77 -14.04 3.58 -8.47
N PHE A 78 -14.18 4.72 -7.78
CA PHE A 78 -15.20 5.73 -8.06
C PHE A 78 -14.77 6.81 -9.06
N CYS A 79 -13.49 6.87 -9.42
CA CYS A 79 -12.98 7.86 -10.38
C CYS A 79 -13.65 7.71 -11.75
N THR A 80 -14.19 8.81 -12.28
CA THR A 80 -14.82 8.87 -13.61
C THR A 80 -13.99 9.70 -14.60
N THR A 81 -13.08 10.53 -14.11
CA THR A 81 -12.25 11.44 -14.91
C THR A 81 -10.76 11.13 -14.78
N TYR A 82 -9.98 11.29 -15.86
CA TYR A 82 -8.53 11.07 -15.90
C TYR A 82 -7.75 11.88 -14.84
N GLY A 83 -8.15 13.13 -14.60
CA GLY A 83 -7.52 13.98 -13.58
C GLY A 83 -7.68 13.44 -12.16
N GLN A 84 -8.87 12.94 -11.81
CA GLN A 84 -9.13 12.34 -10.50
C GLN A 84 -8.28 11.07 -10.31
N PHE A 85 -8.16 10.24 -11.35
CA PHE A 85 -7.35 9.04 -11.31
C PHE A 85 -5.87 9.34 -11.02
N ILE A 86 -5.28 10.35 -11.66
CA ILE A 86 -3.89 10.75 -11.40
C ILE A 86 -3.69 11.23 -9.97
N VAL A 87 -4.61 12.07 -9.46
CA VAL A 87 -4.53 12.57 -8.08
C VAL A 87 -4.63 11.42 -7.08
N CYS A 88 -5.59 10.51 -7.27
CA CYS A 88 -5.71 9.30 -6.47
C CYS A 88 -4.44 8.45 -6.52
N ARG A 89 -3.79 8.31 -7.69
CA ARG A 89 -2.53 7.56 -7.79
C ARG A 89 -1.35 8.22 -7.10
N ARG A 90 -1.26 9.54 -7.15
CA ARG A 90 -0.24 10.30 -6.41
C ARG A 90 -0.39 10.07 -4.90
N LEU A 91 -1.60 10.21 -4.37
CA LEU A 91 -1.89 9.97 -2.95
C LEU A 91 -1.69 8.50 -2.57
N PHE A 92 -2.07 7.57 -3.45
CA PHE A 92 -1.84 6.15 -3.27
C PHE A 92 -0.35 5.83 -3.15
N GLY A 93 0.51 6.48 -3.93
CA GLY A 93 1.96 6.36 -3.82
C GLY A 93 2.45 6.63 -2.40
N VAL A 94 1.97 7.70 -1.78
CA VAL A 94 2.32 8.08 -0.39
C VAL A 94 1.89 6.99 0.60
N ALA A 95 0.66 6.48 0.50
CA ALA A 95 0.16 5.42 1.38
C ALA A 95 0.97 4.12 1.22
N MET A 96 1.21 3.70 -0.02
CA MET A 96 1.92 2.46 -0.35
C MET A 96 3.37 2.47 0.15
N GLY A 97 4.02 3.64 0.18
CA GLY A 97 5.38 3.80 0.67
C GLY A 97 5.56 3.39 2.14
N GLY A 98 4.58 3.66 2.99
CA GLY A 98 4.67 3.36 4.42
C GLY A 98 4.29 1.93 4.81
N ILE A 99 3.59 1.19 3.95
CA ILE A 99 3.01 -0.11 4.34
C ILE A 99 4.11 -1.14 4.52
N TYR A 100 5.02 -1.25 3.55
CA TYR A 100 6.07 -2.27 3.58
C TYR A 100 6.96 -2.14 4.82
N GLY A 101 7.39 -0.91 5.13
CA GLY A 101 8.19 -0.63 6.33
C GLY A 101 7.44 -1.05 7.60
N ASN A 102 6.21 -0.57 7.78
CA ASN A 102 5.42 -0.88 8.97
C ASN A 102 5.12 -2.40 9.10
N CYS A 103 4.85 -3.09 7.98
CA CYS A 103 4.69 -4.56 7.94
C CYS A 103 5.96 -5.30 8.38
N ALA A 104 7.09 -4.97 7.75
CA ALA A 104 8.36 -5.66 7.98
C ALA A 104 8.83 -5.48 9.43
N THR A 105 8.79 -4.24 9.91
CA THR A 105 9.09 -3.87 11.30
C THR A 105 8.22 -4.68 12.26
N THR A 106 6.91 -4.65 12.12
CA THR A 106 5.99 -5.37 13.01
C THR A 106 6.14 -6.89 12.99
N ALA A 107 6.47 -7.47 11.84
CA ALA A 107 6.62 -8.93 11.69
C ALA A 107 7.98 -9.44 12.20
N LEU A 108 9.05 -8.65 12.05
CA LEU A 108 10.41 -9.05 12.44
C LEU A 108 10.72 -8.77 13.91
N GLU A 109 9.92 -7.94 14.58
CA GLU A 109 10.10 -7.58 15.98
C GLU A 109 9.71 -8.65 16.99
N ASP A 110 8.71 -9.46 16.66
CA ASP A 110 8.30 -10.61 17.47
C ASP A 110 8.98 -11.91 16.97
N ALA A 111 9.83 -11.83 15.95
CA ALA A 111 10.50 -12.97 15.34
C ALA A 111 11.80 -13.37 16.08
N PRO A 112 12.07 -14.67 16.29
CA PRO A 112 13.33 -15.15 16.85
C PRO A 112 14.48 -14.89 15.86
N GLU A 113 15.67 -14.58 16.38
CA GLU A 113 16.82 -14.10 15.58
C GLU A 113 17.19 -15.05 14.44
N ASP A 114 17.18 -16.35 14.70
CA ASP A 114 17.50 -17.40 13.74
C ASP A 114 16.49 -17.50 12.58
N ALA A 115 15.23 -17.11 12.81
CA ALA A 115 14.17 -17.20 11.81
C ALA A 115 13.86 -15.87 11.12
N ARG A 116 14.48 -14.74 11.54
CA ARG A 116 14.24 -13.41 10.95
C ARG A 116 14.50 -13.39 9.45
N GLY A 117 15.55 -14.08 9.00
CA GLY A 117 15.87 -14.21 7.57
C GLY A 117 14.76 -14.89 6.80
N LEU A 118 14.29 -16.05 7.27
CA LEU A 118 13.20 -16.81 6.63
C LEU A 118 11.89 -16.02 6.63
N LEU A 119 11.54 -15.36 7.74
CA LEU A 119 10.33 -14.54 7.86
C LEU A 119 10.35 -13.33 6.92
N SER A 120 11.50 -12.67 6.74
CA SER A 120 11.66 -11.60 5.76
C SER A 120 11.48 -12.10 4.31
N GLY A 121 11.96 -13.31 4.03
CA GLY A 121 11.76 -13.97 2.74
C GLY A 121 10.29 -14.28 2.47
N ILE A 122 9.58 -14.84 3.46
CA ILE A 122 8.14 -15.13 3.35
C ILE A 122 7.35 -13.83 3.13
N LEU A 123 7.69 -12.76 3.86
CA LEU A 123 7.11 -11.43 3.65
C LEU A 123 7.28 -10.94 2.21
N GLN A 124 8.49 -11.07 1.67
CA GLN A 124 8.78 -10.67 0.29
C GLN A 124 7.99 -11.53 -0.72
N GLN A 125 7.85 -12.83 -0.47
CA GLN A 125 7.09 -13.72 -1.34
C GLN A 125 5.58 -13.45 -1.31
N GLY A 126 5.07 -12.91 -0.19
CA GLY A 126 3.70 -12.40 -0.12
C GLY A 126 3.38 -11.40 -1.24
N TYR A 127 4.37 -10.60 -1.65
CA TYR A 127 4.21 -9.66 -2.76
C TYR A 127 4.04 -10.37 -4.12
N ALA A 128 4.84 -11.39 -4.40
CA ALA A 128 4.73 -12.18 -5.63
C ALA A 128 3.41 -12.97 -5.68
N MET A 129 3.01 -13.58 -4.57
CA MET A 129 1.73 -14.28 -4.45
C MET A 129 0.54 -13.33 -4.68
N GLY A 130 0.59 -12.12 -4.11
CA GLY A 130 -0.43 -11.10 -4.32
C GLY A 130 -0.57 -10.70 -5.80
N TYR A 131 0.54 -10.59 -6.52
CA TYR A 131 0.50 -10.33 -7.97
C TYR A 131 -0.14 -11.46 -8.78
N LEU A 132 0.15 -12.72 -8.43
CA LEU A 132 -0.47 -13.88 -9.09
C LEU A 132 -1.98 -13.91 -8.84
N LEU A 133 -2.41 -13.66 -7.59
CA LEU A 133 -3.83 -13.55 -7.26
C LEU A 133 -4.48 -12.40 -8.05
N ALA A 134 -3.85 -11.23 -8.10
CA ALA A 134 -4.36 -10.09 -8.86
C ALA A 134 -4.50 -10.40 -10.36
N ALA A 135 -3.53 -11.13 -10.95
CA ALA A 135 -3.60 -11.57 -12.34
C ALA A 135 -4.72 -12.60 -12.57
N ALA A 136 -4.89 -13.54 -11.65
CA ALA A 136 -5.98 -14.53 -11.71
C ALA A 136 -7.36 -13.87 -11.61
N PHE A 137 -7.55 -12.94 -10.65
CA PHE A 137 -8.78 -12.16 -10.54
C PHE A 137 -9.00 -11.26 -11.76
N ASN A 138 -7.96 -10.65 -12.31
CA ASN A 138 -8.07 -9.87 -13.53
C ASN A 138 -8.57 -10.74 -14.70
N MET A 139 -8.03 -11.95 -14.85
CA MET A 139 -8.46 -12.89 -15.89
C MET A 139 -9.91 -13.37 -15.68
N ALA A 140 -10.32 -13.64 -14.43
CA ALA A 140 -11.66 -14.12 -14.11
C ALA A 140 -12.74 -13.04 -14.23
N ILE A 141 -12.45 -11.81 -13.79
CA ILE A 141 -13.46 -10.73 -13.67
C ILE A 141 -13.55 -9.91 -14.95
N THR A 142 -12.42 -9.63 -15.61
CA THR A 142 -12.40 -8.70 -16.77
C THR A 142 -12.97 -9.33 -18.04
N HIS A 143 -12.94 -10.67 -18.17
CA HIS A 143 -13.48 -11.35 -19.34
C HIS A 143 -15.01 -11.33 -19.41
N ASN A 144 -15.69 -11.23 -18.26
CA ASN A 144 -17.14 -11.43 -18.18
C ASN A 144 -17.96 -10.14 -18.06
N GLN A 145 -17.37 -8.97 -17.77
CA GLN A 145 -18.12 -7.72 -17.53
C GLN A 145 -17.41 -6.45 -18.06
N PRO A 146 -18.12 -5.54 -18.76
CA PRO A 146 -17.58 -4.27 -19.28
C PRO A 146 -16.96 -3.32 -18.23
N TYR A 147 -17.35 -3.46 -16.96
CA TYR A 147 -16.86 -2.63 -15.84
C TYR A 147 -16.00 -3.41 -14.83
N GLY A 148 -15.50 -4.59 -15.20
CA GLY A 148 -14.77 -5.49 -14.30
C GLY A 148 -13.53 -4.89 -13.63
N TRP A 149 -12.91 -3.88 -14.26
CA TRP A 149 -11.75 -3.19 -13.71
C TRP A 149 -12.06 -2.41 -12.41
N ARG A 150 -13.29 -1.90 -12.24
CA ARG A 150 -13.71 -1.19 -11.01
C ARG A 150 -13.84 -2.16 -9.85
N ALA A 151 -14.36 -3.36 -10.13
CA ALA A 151 -14.46 -4.43 -9.15
C ALA A 151 -13.09 -4.90 -8.64
N LEU A 152 -12.04 -4.84 -9.49
CA LEU A 152 -10.68 -5.12 -9.05
C LEU A 152 -10.17 -4.10 -8.02
N PHE A 153 -10.47 -2.81 -8.19
CA PHE A 153 -10.13 -1.77 -7.22
C PHE A 153 -10.94 -1.89 -5.91
N TRP A 154 -12.22 -2.27 -6.01
CA TRP A 154 -13.01 -2.54 -4.80
C TRP A 154 -12.50 -3.75 -4.04
N LEU A 155 -12.12 -4.83 -4.73
CA LEU A 155 -11.53 -6.01 -4.11
C LEU A 155 -10.16 -5.70 -3.50
N ALA A 156 -9.33 -4.94 -4.20
CA ALA A 156 -8.03 -4.49 -3.74
C ALA A 156 -8.09 -3.47 -2.58
N GLY A 157 -9.19 -2.74 -2.42
CA GLY A 157 -9.45 -1.88 -1.25
C GLY A 157 -10.11 -2.61 -0.07
N PHE A 158 -11.00 -3.57 -0.34
CA PHE A 158 -11.72 -4.31 0.70
C PHE A 158 -10.81 -5.29 1.46
N LEU A 159 -9.92 -5.98 0.76
CA LEU A 159 -9.02 -6.96 1.38
C LEU A 159 -8.06 -6.33 2.42
N PRO A 160 -7.39 -5.19 2.16
CA PRO A 160 -6.63 -4.47 3.19
C PRO A 160 -7.50 -3.94 4.34
N LEU A 161 -8.75 -3.53 4.09
CA LEU A 161 -9.67 -3.11 5.15
C LEU A 161 -9.98 -4.24 6.12
N LEU A 162 -10.21 -5.45 5.62
CA LEU A 162 -10.36 -6.64 6.48
C LEU A 162 -9.11 -6.90 7.31
N VAL A 163 -7.91 -6.74 6.72
CA VAL A 163 -6.64 -6.87 7.45
C VAL A 163 -6.50 -5.78 8.51
N ALA A 164 -6.88 -4.53 8.22
CA ALA A 164 -6.87 -3.44 9.19
C ALA A 164 -7.83 -3.73 10.36
N LEU A 165 -9.05 -4.18 10.08
CA LEU A 165 -10.03 -4.58 11.09
C LEU A 165 -9.50 -5.72 11.95
N TRP A 166 -8.96 -6.78 11.33
CA TRP A 166 -8.37 -7.89 12.05
C TRP A 166 -7.20 -7.45 12.93
N ARG A 167 -6.38 -6.50 12.46
CA ARG A 167 -5.27 -5.93 13.23
C ARG A 167 -5.72 -5.09 14.42
N ILE A 168 -6.89 -4.45 14.36
CA ILE A 168 -7.46 -3.73 15.51
C ILE A 168 -7.76 -4.71 16.65
N PHE A 169 -8.25 -5.91 16.31
CA PHE A 169 -8.54 -6.99 17.28
C PHE A 169 -7.29 -7.70 17.80
N LEU A 170 -6.14 -7.62 17.11
CA LEU A 170 -4.89 -8.21 17.60
C LEU A 170 -4.25 -7.35 18.72
N PRO A 171 -3.70 -7.98 19.76
CA PRO A 171 -2.94 -7.29 20.80
C PRO A 171 -1.66 -6.66 20.25
N GLU A 172 -1.17 -5.60 20.92
CA GLU A 172 0.10 -4.96 20.54
C GLU A 172 1.28 -5.93 20.68
N THR A 173 2.26 -5.80 19.77
CA THR A 173 3.54 -6.53 19.76
C THR A 173 4.19 -6.50 21.14
N LYS A 174 4.60 -7.67 21.66
CA LYS A 174 5.13 -7.84 23.03
C LYS A 174 6.39 -6.99 23.26
N THR A 175 7.17 -6.79 22.21
CA THR A 175 8.37 -5.93 22.19
C THR A 175 8.05 -4.44 22.39
N PHE A 176 6.86 -3.96 21.99
CA PHE A 176 6.47 -2.56 22.26
C PHE A 176 5.96 -2.38 23.69
N LEU A 177 5.27 -3.38 24.23
CA LEU A 177 4.86 -3.40 25.64
C LEU A 177 6.09 -3.37 26.57
N SER A 178 7.12 -4.17 26.28
CA SER A 178 8.37 -4.18 27.07
C SER A 178 9.15 -2.87 26.98
N ILE A 179 9.22 -2.22 25.80
CA ILE A 179 9.86 -0.89 25.65
C ILE A 179 9.05 0.19 26.38
N LYS A 180 7.71 0.13 26.35
CA LYS A 180 6.83 1.07 27.04
C LYS A 180 6.92 0.91 28.57
N GLU A 181 7.05 -0.33 29.04
CA GLU A 181 7.30 -0.67 30.44
C GLU A 181 8.69 -0.20 30.90
N ALA A 182 9.74 -0.44 30.10
CA ALA A 182 11.09 0.05 30.37
C ALA A 182 11.14 1.59 30.41
N ARG A 183 10.41 2.28 29.51
CA ARG A 183 10.31 3.74 29.49
C ARG A 183 9.49 4.31 30.66
N LYS A 184 8.50 3.56 31.16
CA LYS A 184 7.80 3.89 32.42
C LYS A 184 8.70 3.69 33.63
N ALA A 185 9.43 2.57 33.71
CA ALA A 185 10.36 2.27 34.80
C ALA A 185 11.52 3.27 34.89
N GLY A 186 12.03 3.77 33.75
CA GLY A 186 13.04 4.83 33.69
C GLY A 186 12.54 6.19 34.17
N LYS A 187 11.25 6.51 34.02
CA LYS A 187 10.65 7.74 34.58
C LYS A 187 10.45 7.67 36.09
N THR A 188 10.21 6.48 36.66
CA THR A 188 10.04 6.32 38.11
C THR A 188 11.36 6.49 38.89
N LYS A 189 12.51 6.12 38.32
CA LYS A 189 13.83 6.34 38.95
C LYS A 189 14.31 7.80 38.91
N GLY A 190 13.76 8.64 38.05
CA GLY A 190 14.13 10.06 37.92
C GLY A 190 13.45 11.01 38.90
N ASN A 191 12.51 10.52 39.74
CA ASN A 191 11.67 11.36 40.60
C ASN A 191 11.87 11.12 42.11
N ILE A 192 12.99 10.53 42.52
CA ILE A 192 13.30 10.23 43.94
C ILE A 192 14.39 11.13 44.57
N HIS A 193 14.85 12.17 43.87
CA HIS A 193 15.76 13.16 44.42
C HIS A 193 15.36 14.57 43.99
N ALA A 194 14.41 15.17 44.70
CA ALA A 194 14.20 16.61 44.78
C ALA A 194 13.65 16.94 46.16
#